data_AF-A0AAN9Z485-F1
#
_entry.id   AF-A0AAN9Z485-F1
#
_cell.length_a   1.000
_cell.length_b   1.000
_cell.length_c   1.000
_cell.angle_alpha   90.00
_cell.angle_beta   90.00
_cell.angle_gamma   90.00
#
_symmetry.space_group_name_H-M   'P 1'
#
loop_
_entity.id
_entity.type
_entity.pdbx_description
1 polymer ?
#
loop_
_entity_poly.entity_id
_entity_poly.type
_entity_poly.pdbx_seq_one_letter_code
_entity_poly.pdbx_strand_id
1 'polypeptide(L)' 'MTMSAVLVLLMAVALTAAHHVPGHLTDDAHAPPVPENKCVPGTTWKLDCNTCHCTDSGISICTALGCLDNIPKLT' A
#
# COMPACT_ATOMS: atom_id res chain seq x y z
N MET A 1 3.21 -18.10 -46.52
CA MET A 1 4.01 -17.40 -45.48
C MET A 1 3.14 -16.49 -44.58
N THR A 2 1.86 -16.83 -44.32
CA THR A 2 0.98 -15.91 -43.56
C THR A 2 0.23 -16.56 -42.41
N MET A 3 0.07 -17.89 -42.34
CA MET A 3 -0.57 -18.52 -41.15
C MET A 3 0.33 -18.49 -39.90
N SER A 4 1.64 -18.75 -40.05
CA SER A 4 2.57 -18.61 -38.92
C SER A 4 2.76 -17.16 -38.48
N ALA A 5 2.68 -16.19 -39.40
CA ALA A 5 2.82 -14.78 -39.07
C ALA A 5 1.63 -14.24 -38.25
N VAL A 6 0.40 -14.66 -38.58
CA VAL A 6 -0.81 -14.33 -37.80
C VAL A 6 -0.74 -14.94 -36.40
N LEU A 7 -0.29 -16.19 -36.28
CA LEU A 7 -0.12 -16.84 -34.98
C LEU A 7 0.96 -16.15 -34.13
N VAL A 8 2.09 -15.78 -34.73
CA VAL A 8 3.18 -15.05 -34.05
C VAL A 8 2.73 -13.66 -33.60
N LEU A 9 1.93 -12.94 -34.41
CA LEU A 9 1.34 -11.66 -34.02
C LEU A 9 0.38 -11.79 -32.82
N LEU A 10 -0.50 -12.80 -32.83
CA LEU A 10 -1.45 -13.02 -31.73
C LEU A 10 -0.75 -13.31 -30.39
N MET A 11 0.35 -14.08 -30.43
CA MET A 11 1.14 -14.37 -29.23
C MET A 11 1.95 -13.14 -28.76
N ALA A 12 2.42 -12.29 -29.68
CA ALA A 12 3.12 -11.05 -29.33
C ALA A 12 2.20 -10.00 -28.71
N VAL A 13 0.94 -9.88 -29.19
CA VAL A 13 -0.07 -8.95 -28.64
C VAL A 13 -0.41 -9.31 -27.18
N ALA A 14 -0.47 -10.60 -26.84
CA ALA A 14 -0.68 -11.05 -25.46
C ALA A 14 0.49 -10.69 -24.53
N LEU A 15 1.72 -10.67 -25.03
CA LEU A 15 2.90 -10.32 -24.24
C LEU A 15 2.97 -8.81 -23.96
N THR A 16 2.57 -7.94 -24.89
CA THR A 16 2.65 -6.48 -24.69
C THR A 16 1.62 -5.91 -23.72
N ALA A 17 0.59 -6.69 -23.34
CA ALA A 17 -0.42 -6.23 -22.37
C ALA A 17 0.05 -6.31 -20.91
N ALA A 18 1.20 -6.96 -20.62
CA ALA A 18 1.66 -7.24 -19.26
C ALA A 18 2.86 -6.40 -18.79
N HIS A 19 3.36 -5.46 -19.60
CA HIS A 19 4.64 -4.77 -19.31
C HIS A 19 4.50 -3.26 -19.17
N HIS A 20 3.53 -2.74 -18.44
CA HIS A 20 3.62 -1.39 -17.86
C HIS A 20 2.91 -1.40 -16.49
N VAL A 21 3.67 -1.67 -15.44
CA VAL A 21 3.34 -1.18 -14.09
C VAL A 21 4.18 0.08 -13.94
N PRO A 22 3.61 1.29 -14.09
CA PRO A 22 4.30 2.48 -13.63
C PRO A 22 4.47 2.32 -12.12
N GLY A 23 5.72 2.22 -11.68
CA GLY A 23 6.06 2.27 -10.28
C GLY A 23 5.58 3.59 -9.66
N HIS A 24 4.72 3.46 -8.66
CA HIS A 24 4.67 4.21 -7.40
C HIS A 24 5.42 5.56 -7.37
N LEU A 25 4.80 6.61 -7.91
CA LEU A 25 4.98 7.96 -7.40
C LEU A 25 3.86 8.20 -6.37
N THR A 26 4.13 7.90 -5.10
CA THR A 26 3.31 8.46 -4.01
C THR A 26 3.85 9.85 -3.71
N ASP A 27 3.46 10.81 -4.53
CA ASP A 27 3.72 12.23 -4.31
C ASP A 27 2.42 13.06 -4.27
N ASP A 28 1.27 12.44 -3.98
CA ASP A 28 0.01 13.16 -3.83
C ASP A 28 -0.77 12.75 -2.58
N ALA A 29 -0.83 13.70 -1.66
CA ALA A 29 -1.82 13.74 -0.60
C ALA A 29 -3.23 13.69 -1.21
N HIS A 30 -3.89 12.53 -1.09
CA HIS A 30 -5.34 12.26 -1.04
C HIS A 30 -5.60 10.82 -1.51
N ALA A 31 -4.93 9.85 -0.89
CA ALA A 31 -5.56 8.53 -0.80
C ALA A 31 -6.92 8.73 -0.14
N PRO A 32 -8.02 8.11 -0.63
CA PRO A 32 -9.25 8.07 0.16
C PRO A 32 -8.87 7.58 1.55
N PRO A 33 -9.44 8.12 2.64
CA PRO A 33 -9.13 7.63 3.96
C PRO A 33 -9.38 6.13 3.91
N VAL A 34 -8.30 5.34 3.89
CA VAL A 34 -8.37 3.94 4.27
C VAL A 34 -9.10 4.03 5.59
N PRO A 35 -10.29 3.40 5.75
CA PRO A 35 -11.01 3.50 7.00
C PRO A 35 -9.98 3.20 8.07
N GLU A 36 -9.71 4.18 8.94
CA GLU A 36 -8.50 4.29 9.79
C GLU A 36 -8.30 3.08 10.74
N ASN A 37 -9.26 2.16 10.66
CA ASN A 37 -9.49 0.98 11.44
C ASN A 37 -9.35 -0.32 10.62
N LYS A 38 -8.76 -0.30 9.41
CA LYS A 38 -8.45 -1.52 8.64
C LYS A 38 -6.94 -1.76 8.58
N CYS A 39 -6.50 -2.86 9.21
CA CYS A 39 -5.12 -3.34 9.22
C CYS A 39 -5.05 -4.84 8.84
N VAL A 40 -3.85 -5.37 8.65
CA VAL A 40 -3.64 -6.80 8.36
C VAL A 40 -3.63 -7.59 9.68
N PRO A 41 -4.55 -8.55 9.89
CA PRO A 41 -4.60 -9.37 11.11
C PRO A 41 -3.24 -9.94 11.54
N GLY A 42 -2.96 -9.88 12.85
CA GLY A 42 -1.73 -10.39 13.44
C GLY A 42 -0.48 -9.53 13.23
N THR A 43 -0.57 -8.45 12.44
CA THR A 43 0.57 -7.53 12.29
C THR A 43 0.75 -6.64 13.52
N THR A 44 1.98 -6.22 13.76
CA THR A 44 2.37 -5.26 14.80
C THR A 44 3.25 -4.19 14.17
N TRP A 45 3.02 -2.93 14.53
CA TRP A 45 3.78 -1.79 14.02
C TRP A 45 3.90 -0.69 15.09
N LYS A 46 4.68 0.34 14.76
CA LYS A 46 4.80 1.56 15.54
C LYS A 46 4.05 2.69 14.85
N LEU A 47 3.24 3.42 15.62
CA LEU A 47 2.63 4.69 15.22
C LEU A 47 3.11 5.73 16.22
N ASP A 48 3.97 6.63 15.79
CA ASP A 48 4.81 7.45 16.67
C ASP A 48 5.52 6.56 17.72
N CYS A 49 5.42 6.94 19.00
CA CYS A 49 5.94 6.16 20.12
C CYS A 49 5.04 4.97 20.50
N ASN A 50 3.80 4.92 20.01
CA ASN A 50 2.83 3.90 20.37
C ASN A 50 3.07 2.59 19.63
N THR A 51 2.86 1.47 20.33
CA THR A 51 2.83 0.14 19.72
C THR A 51 1.40 -0.21 19.37
N CYS A 52 1.18 -0.62 18.13
CA CYS A 52 -0.12 -1.02 17.62
C CYS A 52 -0.09 -2.47 17.17
N HIS A 53 -1.22 -3.17 17.32
CA HIS A 53 -1.43 -4.49 16.74
C HIS A 53 -2.79 -4.55 16.04
N CYS A 54 -2.89 -5.44 15.06
CA CYS A 54 -4.13 -5.70 14.35
C CYS A 54 -4.85 -6.92 14.90
N THR A 55 -6.10 -6.73 15.29
CA THR A 55 -7.00 -7.84 15.65
C THR A 55 -7.38 -8.69 14.43
N ASP A 56 -7.93 -9.88 14.68
CA ASP A 56 -8.43 -10.77 13.62
C ASP A 56 -9.58 -10.16 12.81
N SER A 57 -10.35 -9.25 13.42
CA SER A 57 -11.41 -8.49 12.75
C SER A 57 -10.89 -7.32 11.91
N GLY A 58 -9.56 -7.14 11.83
CA GLY A 58 -8.93 -6.07 11.07
C GLY A 58 -8.92 -4.72 11.77
N ILE A 59 -9.23 -4.65 13.07
CA ILE A 59 -9.25 -3.41 13.87
C ILE A 59 -7.87 -3.16 14.49
N SER A 60 -7.38 -1.93 14.37
CA SER A 60 -6.13 -1.47 14.99
C SER A 60 -6.34 -1.11 16.46
N ILE A 61 -5.44 -1.58 17.32
CA ILE A 61 -5.42 -1.23 18.75
C ILE A 61 -4.01 -0.82 19.13
N CYS A 62 -3.86 0.40 19.64
CA CYS A 62 -2.59 0.99 20.01
C CYS A 62 -2.49 1.27 21.51
N THR A 63 -1.26 1.35 22.03
CA THR A 63 -1.01 2.00 23.33
C THR A 63 -1.38 3.48 23.27
N ALA A 64 -1.58 4.12 24.43
CA ALA A 64 -1.96 5.53 24.56
C ALA A 64 -0.88 6.36 25.27
N LEU A 65 0.36 6.25 24.82
CA LEU A 65 1.49 7.05 25.28
C LEU A 65 1.43 8.45 24.68
N GLY A 66 1.72 9.46 25.50
CA GLY A 66 1.97 10.82 25.01
C GLY A 66 3.34 10.89 24.34
N CYS A 67 3.37 11.10 23.03
CA CYS A 67 4.62 11.17 22.26
C CYS A 67 5.14 12.62 22.19
N LEU A 68 6.43 12.81 22.45
CA LEU A 68 7.07 14.13 22.48
C LEU A 68 7.21 14.77 21.08
N ASP A 69 7.19 13.95 20.03
CA ASP A 69 7.39 14.41 18.65
C ASP A 69 6.22 15.27 18.12
N ASN A 70 5.07 15.22 18.79
CA ASN A 70 3.89 16.05 18.50
C ASN A 70 3.82 17.33 19.36
N ILE A 71 4.84 17.61 20.18
CA ILE A 71 4.94 18.89 20.90
C ILE A 71 5.64 19.87 19.97
N PRO A 72 5.01 21.01 19.60
CA PRO A 72 5.71 22.08 18.91
C PRO A 72 6.97 22.41 19.69
N LYS A 73 8.15 22.35 19.06
CA LYS A 73 9.39 22.70 19.73
C LYS A 73 9.21 24.11 20.32
N LEU A 74 9.12 24.18 21.65
CA LEU A 74 9.29 25.41 22.39
C LEU A 74 10.78 25.75 22.34
N THR A 75 11.23 26.23 21.20
CA THR A 75 12.56 26.81 20.99
C THR A 75 12.41 28.25 20.58
#